data_AF-A0A1K1LHV4-F1
#
_entry.id   AF-A0A1K1LHV4-F1
#
_cell.length_a   1.000
_cell.length_b   1.000
_cell.length_c   1.000
_cell.angle_alpha   90.00
_cell.angle_beta   90.00
_cell.angle_gamma   90.00
#
_symmetry.space_group_name_H-M   'P 1'
#
loop_
_entity.id
_entity.type
_entity.pdbx_description
1 polymer ?
#
loop_
_entity_poly.entity_id
_entity_poly.type
_entity_poly.pdbx_seq_one_letter_code
_entity_poly.pdbx_strand_id
1 'polypeptide(L)'
;MGEALSNTNGTWDLGCFQINTVHVNELAAMGIAPETLLRDGCVNAYAAAWLLRKEYERTGDLWLAIGTYHSRTPHRRDAYIRKVRTNLEELRRRGIFSLSSLQEAQQ
;
A
#
# COMPACT_ATOMS: atom_id res chain seq x y z
N MET A 1 -2.94 14.74 1.38
CA MET A 1 -1.55 14.54 0.92
C MET A 1 -1.00 13.38 1.72
N GLY A 2 -0.28 12.44 1.09
CA GLY A 2 0.26 11.28 1.83
C GLY A 2 1.60 11.60 2.50
N GLU A 3 2.05 10.72 3.39
CA GLU A 3 3.32 10.86 4.09
C GLU A 3 4.47 10.20 3.31
N ALA A 4 5.69 10.67 3.55
CA ALA A 4 6.92 10.03 3.10
C ALA A 4 7.68 9.52 4.33
N LEU A 5 7.78 8.20 4.49
CA LEU A 5 8.47 7.57 5.62
C LEU A 5 9.84 7.07 5.21
N SER A 6 10.89 7.48 5.94
CA SER A 6 12.27 7.05 5.65
C SER A 6 12.56 5.66 6.23
N ASN A 7 13.21 4.82 5.44
CA ASN A 7 13.69 3.51 5.87
C ASN A 7 15.21 3.51 6.15
N THR A 8 15.66 2.62 7.02
CA THR A 8 17.08 2.52 7.42
C THR A 8 18.03 2.12 6.28
N ASN A 9 17.48 1.57 5.19
CA ASN A 9 18.23 1.21 3.98
C ASN A 9 18.31 2.34 2.95
N GLY A 10 17.91 3.58 3.31
CA GLY A 10 17.94 4.75 2.43
C GLY A 10 16.78 4.86 1.45
N THR A 11 15.82 3.92 1.49
CA THR A 11 14.58 4.01 0.70
C THR A 11 13.50 4.78 1.45
N TRP A 12 12.45 5.18 0.75
CA TRP A 12 11.31 5.89 1.33
C TRP A 12 10.01 5.22 0.92
N ASP A 13 9.00 5.24 1.79
CA ASP A 13 7.65 4.78 1.48
C ASP A 13 6.74 6.00 1.23
N LEU A 14 6.18 6.08 0.04
CA LEU A 14 5.50 7.28 -0.47
C LEU A 14 3.98 7.11 -0.49
N GLY A 15 3.28 8.09 0.07
CA GLY A 15 1.83 8.23 -0.08
C GLY A 15 1.01 7.28 0.80
N CYS A 16 -0.31 7.29 0.63
CA CYS A 16 -1.23 6.52 1.49
C CYS A 16 -1.05 4.99 1.39
N PHE A 17 -0.60 4.49 0.23
CA PHE A 17 -0.32 3.08 -0.02
C PHE A 17 1.15 2.72 0.20
N GLN A 18 1.97 3.67 0.66
CA GLN A 18 3.34 3.45 1.11
C GLN A 18 4.19 2.76 0.04
N ILE A 19 4.23 3.35 -1.17
CA ILE A 19 4.99 2.83 -2.30
C ILE A 19 6.46 3.07 -2.06
N ASN A 20 7.23 1.99 -1.92
CA ASN A 20 8.67 2.09 -1.66
C ASN A 20 9.44 2.64 -2.87
N THR A 21 10.43 3.50 -2.64
CA THR A 21 11.23 4.11 -3.70
C THR A 21 12.04 3.14 -4.55
N VAL A 22 12.18 1.87 -4.18
CA VAL A 22 12.76 0.86 -5.08
C VAL A 22 11.98 0.67 -6.38
N HIS A 23 10.69 1.04 -6.41
CA HIS A 23 9.83 0.93 -7.58
C HIS A 23 9.81 2.18 -8.46
N VAL A 24 10.40 3.30 -8.04
CA VAL A 24 10.23 4.59 -8.75
C VAL A 24 10.77 4.56 -10.17
N ASN A 25 11.86 3.86 -10.45
CA ASN A 25 12.39 3.78 -11.81
C ASN A 25 11.41 3.06 -12.77
N GLU A 26 10.78 1.99 -12.29
CA GLU A 26 9.79 1.23 -13.05
C GLU A 26 8.49 2.05 -13.25
N LEU A 27 8.05 2.76 -12.21
CA LEU A 27 6.87 3.62 -12.25
C LEU A 27 7.10 4.86 -13.14
N ALA A 28 8.30 5.45 -13.09
CA ALA A 28 8.68 6.59 -13.92
C ALA A 28 8.73 6.21 -15.41
N ALA A 29 9.16 4.99 -15.75
CA ALA A 29 9.11 4.48 -17.12
C ALA A 29 7.66 4.35 -17.64
N MET A 30 6.66 4.26 -16.76
CA MET A 30 5.23 4.31 -17.10
C MET A 30 4.63 5.72 -17.04
N GLY A 31 5.45 6.75 -16.86
CA GLY A 31 5.03 8.15 -16.78
C GLY A 31 4.56 8.61 -15.40
N ILE A 32 4.82 7.83 -14.34
CA ILE A 32 4.45 8.19 -12.96
C ILE A 32 5.67 8.77 -12.23
N ALA A 33 5.69 10.10 -12.05
CA ALA A 33 6.74 10.77 -11.30
C ALA A 33 6.67 10.47 -9.78
N PRO A 34 7.82 10.38 -9.08
CA PRO A 34 7.84 10.13 -7.63
C PRO A 34 7.06 11.16 -6.81
N GLU A 35 7.10 12.44 -7.20
CA GLU A 35 6.36 13.51 -6.53
C GLU A 35 4.85 13.30 -6.65
N THR A 36 4.38 12.77 -7.78
CA THR A 36 2.98 12.43 -7.98
C THR A 36 2.52 11.32 -7.04
N LEU A 37 3.37 10.32 -6.77
CA LEU A 37 3.06 9.26 -5.79
C LEU A 37 2.81 9.81 -4.39
N LEU A 38 3.47 10.91 -4.01
CA LEU A 38 3.29 11.53 -2.71
C LEU A 38 2.06 12.45 -2.65
N ARG A 39 1.80 13.16 -3.74
CA ARG A 39 0.81 14.25 -3.79
C ARG A 39 -0.58 13.81 -4.22
N ASP A 40 -0.67 12.85 -5.13
CA ASP A 40 -1.91 12.37 -5.72
C ASP A 40 -2.27 10.98 -5.19
N GLY A 41 -3.28 10.92 -4.32
CA GLY A 41 -3.74 9.68 -3.72
C GLY A 41 -4.32 8.69 -4.73
N CYS A 42 -4.92 9.17 -5.82
CA CYS A 42 -5.46 8.31 -6.88
C CYS A 42 -4.31 7.64 -7.65
N VAL A 43 -3.30 8.40 -8.05
CA VAL A 43 -2.11 7.85 -8.73
C VAL A 43 -1.37 6.88 -7.81
N ASN A 44 -1.23 7.20 -6.53
CA ASN A 44 -0.63 6.31 -5.54
C ASN A 44 -1.41 4.97 -5.41
N ALA A 45 -2.75 5.03 -5.42
CA ALA A 45 -3.60 3.84 -5.40
C ALA A 45 -3.45 2.99 -6.68
N TYR A 46 -3.40 3.63 -7.86
CA TYR A 46 -3.19 2.93 -9.13
C TYR A 46 -1.82 2.25 -9.19
N ALA A 47 -0.76 2.93 -8.73
CA ALA A 47 0.57 2.35 -8.62
C ALA A 47 0.59 1.13 -7.67
N ALA A 48 -0.08 1.24 -6.51
CA ALA A 48 -0.22 0.14 -5.57
C ALA A 48 -0.94 -1.07 -6.19
N ALA A 49 -2.06 -0.84 -6.87
CA ALA A 49 -2.83 -1.88 -7.53
C ALA A 49 -2.03 -2.58 -8.64
N TRP A 50 -1.26 -1.80 -9.40
CA TRP A 50 -0.37 -2.35 -10.44
C TRP A 50 0.74 -3.22 -9.84
N LEU A 51 1.42 -2.76 -8.78
CA LEU A 51 2.44 -3.55 -8.08
C LEU A 51 1.85 -4.82 -7.44
N LEU A 52 0.66 -4.72 -6.84
CA LEU A 52 -0.05 -5.87 -6.29
C LEU A 52 -0.37 -6.91 -7.38
N ARG A 53 -0.81 -6.47 -8.56
CA ARG A 53 -1.04 -7.35 -9.71
C ARG A 53 0.23 -8.09 -10.12
N LYS A 54 1.39 -7.41 -10.17
CA LYS A 54 2.68 -8.04 -10.46
C LYS A 54 3.04 -9.13 -9.46
N GLU A 55 2.76 -8.92 -8.16
CA GLU A 55 2.93 -9.98 -7.16
C GLU A 55 1.93 -11.11 -7.33
N TYR A 56 0.68 -10.82 -7.71
CA TYR A 56 -0.31 -11.85 -8.01
C TYR A 56 0.10 -12.74 -9.18
N GLU A 57 0.58 -12.15 -10.28
CA GLU A 57 1.09 -12.90 -11.44
C GLU A 57 2.27 -13.80 -11.06
N ARG A 58 3.12 -13.39 -10.11
CA ARG A 58 4.25 -14.19 -9.62
C ARG A 58 3.82 -15.33 -8.66
N THR A 59 2.76 -15.11 -7.89
CA THR A 59 2.40 -16.00 -6.76
C THR A 59 1.23 -16.93 -7.07
N GLY A 60 0.32 -16.53 -7.95
CA GLY A 60 -0.93 -17.25 -8.24
C GLY A 60 -1.97 -17.22 -7.11
N ASP A 61 -1.65 -16.59 -5.96
CA ASP A 61 -2.52 -16.54 -4.79
C ASP A 61 -2.64 -15.09 -4.28
N LEU A 62 -3.87 -14.61 -4.13
CA LEU A 62 -4.12 -13.21 -3.77
C LEU A 62 -3.62 -12.88 -2.36
N TRP A 63 -3.77 -13.78 -1.39
CA TRP A 63 -3.31 -13.52 -0.03
C TRP A 63 -1.79 -13.48 0.04
N LEU A 64 -1.13 -14.38 -0.69
CA LEU A 64 0.30 -14.39 -0.83
C LEU A 64 0.78 -13.12 -1.51
N ALA A 65 0.11 -12.67 -2.58
CA ALA A 65 0.41 -11.41 -3.26
C ALA A 65 0.31 -10.21 -2.32
N ILE A 66 -0.78 -10.09 -1.55
CA ILE A 66 -0.98 -9.04 -0.53
C ILE A 66 0.16 -9.04 0.48
N GLY A 67 0.54 -10.22 0.98
CA GLY A 67 1.67 -10.33 1.89
C GLY A 67 2.98 -9.90 1.24
N THR A 68 3.24 -10.35 0.01
CA THR A 68 4.52 -10.08 -0.67
C THR A 68 4.66 -8.67 -1.20
N TYR A 69 3.54 -7.97 -1.45
CA TYR A 69 3.52 -6.53 -1.67
C TYR A 69 4.16 -5.79 -0.49
N HIS A 70 3.86 -6.22 0.74
CA HIS A 70 4.48 -5.65 1.94
C HIS A 70 5.90 -6.17 2.19
N SER A 71 6.11 -7.49 2.13
CA SER A 71 7.43 -8.08 2.34
C SER A 71 7.51 -9.52 1.83
N ARG A 72 8.61 -9.89 1.19
CA ARG A 72 8.89 -11.30 0.81
C ARG A 72 9.44 -12.14 1.96
N THR A 73 9.78 -11.53 3.10
CA THR A 73 10.26 -12.25 4.28
C THR A 73 9.08 -12.96 4.98
N PRO A 74 9.08 -14.30 5.12
CA PRO A 74 7.89 -15.06 5.51
C PRO A 74 7.18 -14.57 6.79
N HIS A 75 7.91 -14.32 7.87
CA HIS A 75 7.29 -13.90 9.12
C HIS A 75 6.65 -12.49 9.04
N ARG A 76 7.24 -11.55 8.27
CA ARG A 76 6.68 -10.20 8.06
C ARG A 76 5.48 -10.25 7.13
N ARG A 77 5.61 -11.01 6.05
CA ARG A 77 4.55 -11.30 5.07
C ARG A 77 3.29 -11.83 5.78
N ASP A 78 3.46 -12.88 6.56
CA ASP A 78 2.34 -13.58 7.19
C ASP A 78 1.71 -12.74 8.31
N ALA A 79 2.52 -11.94 9.03
CA ALA A 79 2.02 -10.95 9.99
C ALA A 79 1.17 -9.87 9.30
N TYR A 80 1.61 -9.37 8.15
CA TYR A 80 0.85 -8.39 7.38
C TYR A 80 -0.45 -8.97 6.83
N ILE A 81 -0.44 -10.20 6.30
CA ILE A 81 -1.66 -10.90 5.87
C ILE A 81 -2.69 -10.98 7.00
N ARG A 82 -2.26 -11.34 8.22
CA ARG A 82 -3.15 -11.36 9.39
C ARG A 82 -3.73 -9.98 9.68
N LYS A 83 -2.91 -8.92 9.66
CA LYS A 83 -3.36 -7.54 9.85
C LYS A 83 -4.42 -7.12 8.83
N VAL A 84 -4.20 -7.42 7.54
CA VAL A 84 -5.16 -7.11 6.47
C VAL A 84 -6.46 -7.89 6.66
N ARG A 85 -6.39 -9.18 7.00
CA ARG A 85 -7.59 -10.00 7.28
C ARG A 85 -8.42 -9.43 8.42
N THR A 86 -7.78 -9.11 9.54
CA THR A 86 -8.45 -8.50 10.70
C THR A 86 -9.14 -7.19 10.31
N ASN A 87 -8.46 -6.30 9.59
CA ASN A 87 -9.06 -5.05 9.13
C ASN A 87 -10.24 -5.27 8.18
N LEU A 88 -10.16 -6.26 7.28
CA LEU A 88 -11.24 -6.60 6.37
C LEU A 88 -12.45 -7.17 7.10
N GLU A 89 -12.24 -7.99 8.13
CA GLU A 89 -13.31 -8.53 8.98
C GLU A 89 -14.00 -7.42 9.78
N GLU A 90 -13.24 -6.49 10.34
CA GLU A 90 -13.79 -5.30 11.01
C GLU A 90 -14.65 -4.47 10.04
N LEU A 91 -14.15 -4.20 8.84
CA LEU A 91 -14.87 -3.47 7.80
C LEU A 91 -16.16 -4.17 7.36
N ARG A 92 -16.13 -5.50 7.21
CA ARG A 92 -17.32 -6.30 6.87
C ARG A 92 -18.38 -6.24 7.97
N ARG A 93 -17.95 -6.18 9.24
CA ARG A 93 -18.85 -6.18 10.40
C ARG A 93 -19.46 -4.81 10.69
N ARG A 94 -18.64 -3.76 10.60
CA ARG A 94 -18.99 -2.40 11.05
C ARG A 94 -19.25 -1.42 9.91
N GLY A 95 -18.94 -1.80 8.67
CA GLY A 95 -19.00 -0.93 7.51
C GLY A 95 -17.87 0.10 7.48
N ILE A 96 -17.80 0.91 6.42
CA ILE A 96 -16.73 1.90 6.25
C ILE A 96 -16.79 3.03 7.30
N PHE A 97 -17.94 3.22 7.94
CA PHE A 97 -18.15 4.23 8.98
C PHE A 97 -17.31 4.01 10.24
N SER A 98 -16.77 2.79 10.45
CA SER A 98 -15.83 2.53 11.54
C SER A 98 -14.41 3.05 11.27
N LEU A 99 -14.11 3.50 10.05
CA LEU A 99 -12.87 4.20 9.70
C LEU A 99 -13.09 5.71 9.88
N SER A 100 -13.24 6.16 11.11
CA SER A 100 -13.42 7.59 11.39
C SER A 100 -12.11 8.36 11.24
N SER A 101 -11.87 8.90 10.04
CA SER A 101 -11.14 10.17 9.85
C SER A 101 -12.11 11.32 9.50
N LEU A 102 -13.41 11.04 9.43
CA LEU A 102 -14.45 12.03 9.04
C LEU A 102 -15.22 12.61 10.23
N GLN A 103 -14.85 12.28 11.48
CA GLN A 103 -15.40 12.94 12.67
C GLN A 103 -14.58 14.17 13.12
N GLU A 104 -13.36 14.34 12.62
CA GLU A 104 -12.48 15.45 13.02
C GLU A 104 -12.60 16.70 12.13
N ALA A 105 -13.40 16.66 11.07
CA ALA A 105 -13.58 17.80 10.15
C ALA A 105 -14.85 18.65 10.41
N GLN A 106 -15.50 18.48 11.57
CA GLN A 106 -16.68 19.29 11.97
C GLN A 106 -16.60 19.86 13.39
N GLN A 107 -15.39 20.13 13.90
CA GLN A 107 -15.18 20.97 15.08
C GLN A 107 -14.18 22.09 14.76
#